data_AF-A0A969LHX6-F1
#
_entry.id   AF-A0A969LHX6-F1
#
_cell.length_a   1.000
_cell.length_b   1.000
_cell.length_c   1.000
_cell.angle_alpha   90.00
_cell.angle_beta   90.00
_cell.angle_gamma   90.00
#
_symmetry.space_group_name_H-M   'P 1'
#
loop_
_entity.id
_entity.type
_entity.pdbx_description
1 polymer ?
#
loop_
_entity_poly.entity_id
_entity_poly.type
_entity_poly.pdbx_seq_one_letter_code
_entity_poly.pdbx_strand_id
1 'polypeptide(L)'
;MTGPDDAIGIGGCGGRRIIPAVFQLLAMTADYGFDLDTSFHQPRVDVSGGVAVTVDRRLPVEIRRLLDEACTTILADPVLYPFPFTIAGAVRRTALATKGRPSQSSPGPRRWRRTRSNSDFATAINSICSDLRTHTK
;
A
#
# COMPACT_ATOMS: atom_id res chain seq x y z
N MET A 1 8.21 -1.06 10.44
CA MET A 1 9.43 -1.88 10.25
C MET A 1 10.31 -1.74 11.48
N THR A 2 10.47 -2.80 12.27
CA THR A 2 10.61 -2.66 13.75
C THR A 2 11.81 -3.38 14.38
N GLY A 3 12.88 -3.69 13.65
CA GLY A 3 14.11 -4.19 14.28
C GLY A 3 15.11 -4.86 13.33
N PRO A 4 16.33 -5.18 13.79
CA PRO A 4 17.37 -5.83 13.00
C PRO A 4 16.97 -7.20 12.42
N ASP A 5 15.94 -7.82 12.99
CA ASP A 5 15.44 -9.15 12.64
C ASP A 5 14.21 -9.15 11.72
N ASP A 6 13.78 -7.99 11.23
CA ASP A 6 12.66 -7.83 10.29
C ASP A 6 13.13 -7.14 9.01
N ALA A 7 13.26 -7.93 7.94
CA ALA A 7 13.72 -7.45 6.64
C ALA A 7 12.70 -7.79 5.55
N ILE A 8 12.41 -6.82 4.69
CA ILE A 8 11.50 -6.96 3.55
C ILE A 8 12.24 -6.64 2.25
N GLY A 9 12.09 -7.51 1.26
CA GLY A 9 12.51 -7.26 -0.12
C GLY A 9 11.27 -7.19 -1.00
N ILE A 10 11.11 -6.12 -1.77
CA ILE A 10 9.97 -5.89 -2.66
C ILE A 10 10.50 -5.51 -4.04
N GLY A 11 9.93 -6.08 -5.09
CA GLY A 11 10.27 -5.77 -6.47
C GLY A 11 9.16 -6.19 -7.43
N GLY A 12 9.42 -6.14 -8.73
CA GLY A 12 8.45 -6.58 -9.73
C GLY A 12 8.81 -6.15 -11.15
N CYS A 13 7.89 -6.42 -12.08
CA CYS A 13 7.99 -5.97 -13.47
C CYS A 13 6.87 -4.99 -13.82
N GLY A 14 7.11 -4.10 -14.81
CA GLY A 14 6.14 -3.07 -15.21
C GLY A 14 6.72 -1.68 -15.48
N GLY A 15 8.06 -1.57 -15.61
CA GLY A 15 8.75 -0.33 -15.96
C GLY A 15 8.44 0.78 -14.96
N ARG A 16 7.92 1.91 -15.47
CA ARG A 16 7.54 3.08 -14.67
C ARG A 16 6.54 2.80 -13.53
N ARG A 17 5.80 1.68 -13.60
CA ARG A 17 4.81 1.28 -12.59
C ARG A 17 5.41 0.59 -11.36
N ILE A 18 6.70 0.22 -11.40
CA ILE A 18 7.34 -0.54 -10.31
C ILE A 18 7.41 0.29 -9.02
N ILE A 19 7.87 1.54 -9.12
CA ILE A 19 8.05 2.42 -7.96
C ILE A 19 6.74 2.67 -7.19
N PRO A 20 5.61 3.09 -7.82
CA PRO A 20 4.37 3.30 -7.08
C PRO A 20 3.83 2.01 -6.44
N ALA A 21 4.04 0.84 -7.06
CA ALA A 21 3.63 -0.43 -6.47
C ALA A 21 4.48 -0.80 -5.25
N VAL A 22 5.81 -0.68 -5.34
CA VAL A 22 6.74 -0.94 -4.23
C VAL A 22 6.46 0.01 -3.07
N PHE A 23 6.25 1.29 -3.36
CA PHE A 23 5.93 2.29 -2.35
C PHE A 23 4.65 1.95 -1.59
N GLN A 24 3.56 1.62 -2.30
CA GLN A 24 2.29 1.25 -1.65
C GLN A 24 2.43 0.00 -0.77
N LEU A 25 3.12 -1.04 -1.24
CA LEU A 25 3.35 -2.25 -0.45
C LEU A 25 4.21 -1.96 0.79
N LEU A 26 5.23 -1.11 0.64
CA LEU A 26 6.06 -0.69 1.76
C LEU A 26 5.25 0.11 2.78
N ALA A 27 4.45 1.08 2.35
CA ALA A 27 3.59 1.86 3.23
C ALA A 27 2.60 0.97 3.98
N MET A 28 1.92 0.04 3.30
CA MET A 28 0.99 -0.91 3.93
C MET A 28 1.67 -1.77 5.00
N THR A 29 2.85 -2.30 4.69
CA THR A 29 3.58 -3.19 5.62
C THR A 29 4.29 -2.44 6.75
N ALA A 30 4.83 -1.24 6.46
CA ALA A 30 5.61 -0.46 7.40
C ALA A 30 4.76 0.42 8.31
N ASP A 31 3.76 1.10 7.75
CA ASP A 31 2.96 2.13 8.44
C ASP A 31 1.61 1.58 8.94
N TYR A 32 0.99 0.69 8.16
CA TYR A 32 -0.31 0.08 8.51
C TYR A 32 -0.17 -1.30 9.15
N GLY A 33 1.03 -1.87 9.15
CA GLY A 33 1.32 -3.15 9.79
C GLY A 33 0.65 -4.36 9.11
N PHE A 34 0.28 -4.23 7.83
CA PHE A 34 -0.29 -5.34 7.07
C PHE A 34 0.75 -6.44 6.87
N ASP A 35 0.30 -7.69 6.84
CA ASP A 35 1.10 -8.79 6.32
C ASP A 35 1.24 -8.66 4.79
N LEU A 36 2.16 -9.43 4.20
CA LEU A 36 2.40 -9.36 2.76
C LEU A 36 1.17 -9.75 1.95
N ASP A 37 0.49 -10.84 2.32
CA ASP A 37 -0.65 -11.38 1.59
C ASP A 37 -1.79 -10.35 1.53
N THR A 38 -2.17 -9.83 2.69
CA THR A 38 -3.15 -8.75 2.83
C THR A 38 -2.76 -7.52 2.01
N SER A 39 -1.47 -7.17 1.96
CA SER A 39 -0.97 -6.02 1.18
C SER A 39 -1.09 -6.24 -0.33
N PHE A 40 -0.83 -7.46 -0.82
CA PHE A 40 -0.98 -7.79 -2.25
C PHE A 40 -2.44 -7.80 -2.70
N HIS A 41 -3.36 -8.10 -1.80
CA HIS A 41 -4.79 -8.11 -2.08
C HIS A 41 -5.45 -6.74 -2.01
N GLN A 42 -4.75 -5.71 -1.54
CA GLN A 42 -5.28 -4.34 -1.57
C GLN A 42 -5.32 -3.78 -2.99
N PRO A 43 -6.36 -3.00 -3.31
CA PRO A 43 -6.44 -2.31 -4.59
C PRO A 43 -5.38 -1.20 -4.66
N ARG A 44 -4.85 -0.96 -5.86
CA ARG A 44 -3.67 -0.09 -6.07
C ARG A 44 -3.98 1.14 -6.92
N VAL A 45 -3.13 2.14 -6.79
CA VAL A 45 -3.12 3.36 -7.62
C VAL A 45 -1.76 3.51 -8.30
N ASP A 46 -1.73 3.75 -9.60
CA ASP A 46 -0.50 4.00 -10.36
C ASP A 46 -0.45 5.44 -10.86
N VAL A 47 0.49 6.20 -10.31
CA VAL A 47 0.76 7.61 -10.65
C VAL A 47 1.85 7.76 -11.71
N SER A 48 2.38 6.66 -12.26
CA SER A 48 3.46 6.73 -13.24
C SER A 48 3.01 7.18 -14.64
N GLY A 49 1.69 7.23 -14.89
CA GLY A 49 1.09 7.56 -16.19
C GLY A 49 1.23 9.01 -16.65
N GLY A 50 1.91 9.88 -15.89
CA GLY A 50 2.03 11.30 -16.18
C GLY A 50 0.77 12.04 -15.74
N VAL A 51 0.01 12.57 -16.70
CA VAL A 51 -1.17 13.42 -16.44
C VAL A 51 -2.33 12.65 -15.80
N ALA A 52 -2.45 11.35 -16.11
CA ALA A 52 -3.54 10.53 -15.63
C ALA A 52 -3.06 9.49 -14.60
N VAL A 53 -3.85 9.35 -13.54
CA VAL A 53 -3.66 8.36 -12.48
C VAL A 53 -4.48 7.11 -12.81
N THR A 54 -3.83 5.96 -12.91
CA THR A 54 -4.55 4.69 -13.10
C THR A 54 -5.02 4.16 -11.74
N VAL A 55 -6.31 3.89 -11.63
CA VAL A 55 -6.97 3.56 -10.35
C VAL A 55 -7.59 2.17 -10.46
N ASP A 56 -7.30 1.30 -9.50
CA ASP A 56 -7.90 -0.03 -9.44
C ASP A 56 -9.41 0.10 -9.20
N ARG A 57 -10.21 -0.51 -10.07
CA ARG A 57 -11.67 -0.46 -10.01
C ARG A 57 -12.25 -1.01 -8.72
N ARG A 58 -11.51 -1.87 -8.01
CA ARG A 58 -11.89 -2.45 -6.72
C ARG A 58 -11.85 -1.44 -5.57
N LEU A 59 -11.27 -0.25 -5.76
CA LEU A 59 -11.34 0.81 -4.75
C LEU A 59 -12.80 1.23 -4.47
N PRO A 60 -13.13 1.55 -3.21
CA PRO A 60 -14.45 2.08 -2.86
C PRO A 60 -14.83 3.28 -3.75
N VAL A 61 -16.11 3.37 -4.11
CA VAL A 61 -16.62 4.40 -5.03
C VAL A 61 -16.35 5.79 -4.49
N GLU A 62 -16.43 5.97 -3.18
CA GLU A 62 -16.19 7.23 -2.48
C GLU A 62 -14.75 7.72 -2.71
N ILE A 63 -13.77 6.81 -2.69
CA ILE A 63 -12.35 7.13 -2.93
C ILE A 63 -12.10 7.41 -4.39
N ARG A 64 -12.69 6.62 -5.28
CA ARG A 64 -12.60 6.88 -6.72
C ARG A 64 -13.12 8.26 -7.08
N ARG A 65 -14.23 8.70 -6.46
CA ARG A 65 -14.77 10.06 -6.66
C ARG A 65 -13.81 11.13 -6.18
N LEU A 66 -13.23 10.97 -4.99
CA LEU A 66 -12.26 11.92 -4.44
C LEU A 66 -10.99 12.03 -5.29
N LEU A 67 -10.55 10.92 -5.90
CA LEU A 67 -9.43 10.91 -6.83
C LEU A 67 -9.78 11.65 -8.14
N ASP A 68 -10.98 11.45 -8.66
CA ASP A 68 -11.46 12.09 -9.89
C ASP A 68 -11.64 13.61 -9.73
N GLU A 69 -12.04 14.06 -8.54
CA GLU A 69 -12.07 15.48 -8.17
C GLU A 69 -10.66 16.10 -8.04
N ALA A 70 -9.63 15.28 -7.80
CA ALA A 70 -8.26 15.71 -7.57
C ALA A 70 -7.39 15.77 -8.82
N CYS A 71 -7.60 14.82 -9.73
CA CYS A 71 -6.75 14.57 -10.88
C CYS A 71 -7.51 13.75 -11.94
N THR A 72 -7.01 13.75 -13.16
CA THR A 72 -7.55 12.89 -14.21
C THR A 72 -7.34 11.42 -13.85
N THR A 73 -8.41 10.64 -13.72
CA THR A 73 -8.32 9.21 -13.38
C THR A 73 -8.66 8.30 -14.56
N ILE A 74 -8.02 7.13 -14.61
CA ILE A 74 -8.34 6.05 -15.54
C ILE A 74 -8.60 4.79 -14.72
N LEU A 75 -9.80 4.24 -14.83
CA LEU A 75 -10.17 3.02 -14.11
C LEU A 75 -9.66 1.78 -14.85
N ALA A 76 -8.91 0.93 -14.15
CA ALA A 76 -8.40 -0.32 -14.69
C ALA A 76 -8.70 -1.50 -13.76
N ASP A 77 -8.89 -2.67 -14.34
CA ASP A 77 -8.96 -3.93 -13.60
C ASP A 77 -7.56 -4.55 -13.48
N PRO A 78 -7.19 -5.20 -12.37
CA PRO A 78 -5.91 -5.88 -12.23
C PRO A 78 -5.89 -7.19 -13.05
N VAL A 79 -5.81 -7.07 -14.37
CA VAL A 79 -5.76 -8.18 -15.34
C VAL A 79 -4.33 -8.49 -15.78
N LEU A 80 -4.13 -9.70 -16.33
CA LEU A 80 -2.84 -10.14 -16.84
C LEU A 80 -2.45 -9.45 -18.15
N TYR A 81 -3.39 -8.99 -18.97
CA TYR A 81 -3.05 -8.26 -20.19
C TYR A 81 -4.24 -7.40 -20.65
N PRO A 82 -4.01 -6.14 -21.06
CA PRO A 82 -2.77 -5.34 -20.88
C PRO A 82 -2.43 -5.21 -19.38
N PHE A 83 -1.17 -4.90 -19.01
CA PHE A 83 -0.77 -4.76 -17.59
C PHE A 83 -0.99 -3.32 -17.09
N PRO A 84 -2.12 -2.99 -16.42
CA PRO A 84 -2.33 -1.65 -15.89
C PRO A 84 -1.52 -1.38 -14.63
N PHE A 85 -1.12 -2.43 -13.91
CA PHE A 85 -0.33 -2.35 -12.68
C PHE A 85 0.90 -3.26 -12.75
N THR A 86 1.89 -2.98 -11.91
CA THR A 86 3.07 -3.84 -11.76
C THR A 86 2.70 -5.22 -11.22
N ILE A 87 3.34 -6.25 -11.77
CA ILE A 87 3.36 -7.60 -11.19
C ILE A 87 4.43 -7.56 -10.11
N ALA A 88 4.02 -7.35 -8.87
CA ALA A 88 4.91 -7.22 -7.74
C ALA A 88 5.18 -8.58 -7.10
N GLY A 89 6.37 -8.73 -6.52
CA GLY A 89 6.77 -9.84 -5.66
C GLY A 89 7.46 -9.31 -4.42
N ALA A 90 7.29 -10.00 -3.30
CA ALA A 90 7.94 -9.62 -2.05
C ALA A 90 8.30 -10.83 -1.21
N VAL A 91 9.34 -10.69 -0.42
CA VAL A 91 9.77 -11.63 0.61
C VAL A 91 9.94 -10.87 1.91
N ARG A 92 9.56 -11.50 3.02
CA ARG A 92 9.79 -10.96 4.36
C ARG A 92 10.46 -12.01 5.21
N ARG A 93 11.54 -11.61 5.87
CA ARG A 93 12.20 -12.38 6.90
C ARG A 93 11.83 -11.76 8.24
N THR A 94 11.17 -12.54 9.08
CA THR A 94 10.98 -12.28 10.50
C THR A 94 11.78 -13.32 11.28
N ALA A 95 12.49 -12.94 12.35
CA ALA A 95 13.14 -13.93 13.20
C ALA A 95 12.16 -15.04 13.59
N LEU A 96 12.61 -16.29 13.45
CA LEU A 96 11.92 -17.46 13.99
C LEU A 96 11.69 -17.20 15.48
N ALA A 97 10.44 -17.00 15.88
CA ALA A 97 10.08 -17.19 17.27
C ALA A 97 10.38 -18.65 17.60
N THR A 98 11.51 -18.92 18.27
CA THR A 98 11.70 -20.19 18.97
C THR A 98 10.49 -20.33 19.89
N LYS A 99 9.59 -21.28 19.58
CA LYS A 99 8.47 -21.67 20.45
C LYS A 99 9.05 -22.09 21.79
N GLY A 100 9.04 -21.16 22.74
CA GLY A 100 9.65 -21.32 24.06
C GLY A 100 9.50 -20.09 24.94
N ARG A 101 8.42 -19.31 24.78
CA ARG A 101 7.98 -18.29 25.73
C ARG A 101 6.53 -17.89 25.40
N PRO A 102 5.57 -17.95 26.34
CA PRO A 102 4.28 -17.28 26.13
C PRO A 102 4.57 -15.78 25.94
N SER A 103 3.91 -15.16 24.96
CA SER A 103 4.14 -13.79 24.51
C SER A 103 4.42 -12.84 25.67
N GLN A 104 5.65 -12.34 25.80
CA GLN A 104 5.90 -11.21 26.69
C GLN A 104 5.31 -9.96 26.05
N SER A 105 4.05 -9.74 26.37
CA SER A 105 3.48 -8.41 26.46
C SER A 105 4.30 -7.60 27.46
N SER A 106 4.99 -6.56 27.01
CA SER A 106 5.40 -5.44 27.87
C SER A 106 5.19 -4.09 27.18
N PRO A 107 4.87 -3.02 27.92
CA PRO A 107 3.98 -1.95 27.46
C PRO A 107 4.62 -0.54 27.47
N GLY A 108 4.24 0.33 26.51
CA GLY A 108 4.40 1.79 26.63
C GLY A 108 4.53 2.55 25.29
N PRO A 109 4.15 3.85 25.23
CA PRO A 109 2.78 4.32 25.45
C PRO A 109 1.89 3.94 24.24
N ARG A 110 0.76 3.30 24.53
CA ARG A 110 -0.22 2.90 23.51
C ARG A 110 -1.08 4.09 23.09
N ARG A 111 -0.86 4.58 21.87
CA ARG A 111 -1.84 5.26 21.00
C ARG A 111 -1.34 4.95 19.59
N TRP A 112 -1.71 3.86 18.96
CA TRP A 112 -2.98 3.65 18.27
C TRP A 112 -3.18 2.14 18.08
N ARG A 113 -4.11 1.54 18.84
CA ARG A 113 -4.67 0.22 18.48
C ARG A 113 -6.07 0.48 17.95
N ARG A 114 -6.20 0.56 16.63
CA ARG A 114 -7.37 0.10 15.90
C ARG A 114 -6.83 -0.87 14.86
N THR A 115 -7.30 -2.11 14.87
CA THR A 115 -7.31 -2.92 13.65
C THR A 115 -8.06 -2.09 12.62
N ARG A 116 -7.30 -1.44 11.73
CA ARG A 116 -7.83 -0.47 10.79
C ARG A 116 -8.49 -1.23 9.63
N SER A 117 -9.79 -1.04 9.47
CA SER A 117 -10.59 -1.63 8.39
C SER A 117 -10.23 -1.01 7.04
N ASN A 118 -10.69 -1.61 5.93
CA ASN A 118 -10.50 -1.10 4.56
C ASN A 118 -10.83 0.40 4.38
N SER A 119 -11.72 0.97 5.20
CA SER A 119 -12.07 2.39 5.24
C SER A 119 -10.89 3.32 5.58
N ASP A 120 -9.90 2.82 6.30
CA ASP A 120 -8.78 3.64 6.80
C ASP A 120 -7.64 3.71 5.77
N PHE A 121 -7.51 2.69 4.91
CA PHE A 121 -6.61 2.72 3.74
C PHE A 121 -7.10 3.71 2.67
N ALA A 122 -8.42 3.75 2.49
CA ALA A 122 -9.13 4.79 1.73
C ALA A 122 -8.77 6.21 2.23
N THR A 123 -8.68 6.40 3.55
CA THR A 123 -8.27 7.68 4.16
C THR A 123 -6.76 7.94 4.01
N ALA A 124 -5.94 6.90 4.04
CA ALA A 124 -4.51 6.97 3.77
C ALA A 124 -4.20 7.44 2.35
N ILE A 125 -4.87 6.85 1.36
CA ILE A 125 -4.78 7.26 -0.05
C ILE A 125 -5.21 8.72 -0.18
N ASN A 126 -6.30 9.13 0.48
CA ASN A 126 -6.73 10.53 0.48
C ASN A 126 -5.66 11.49 1.04
N SER A 127 -4.96 11.10 2.10
CA SER A 127 -3.84 11.89 2.66
C SER A 127 -2.66 12.00 1.69
N ILE A 128 -2.30 10.90 1.04
CA ILE A 128 -1.22 10.89 0.04
C ILE A 128 -1.61 11.75 -1.17
N CYS A 129 -2.87 11.69 -1.60
CA CYS A 129 -3.40 12.50 -2.70
C CYS A 129 -3.59 13.98 -2.32
N SER A 130 -3.83 14.32 -1.06
CA SER A 130 -3.81 15.72 -0.60
C SER A 130 -2.39 16.27 -0.57
N ASP A 131 -1.40 15.46 -0.16
CA ASP A 131 0.00 15.88 -0.12
C ASP A 131 0.56 16.07 -1.54
N LEU A 132 0.21 15.19 -2.48
CA LEU A 132 0.55 15.34 -3.89
C LEU A 132 -0.01 16.64 -4.52
N ARG A 133 -1.19 17.12 -4.07
CA ARG A 133 -1.75 18.42 -4.50
C ARG A 133 -0.94 19.63 -4.01
N THR A 134 -0.17 19.49 -2.93
CA THR A 134 0.63 20.60 -2.39
C THR A 134 1.99 20.76 -3.08
N HIS A 135 2.51 19.70 -3.70
CA HIS A 135 3.81 19.70 -4.38
C HIS A 135 3.75 19.93 -5.90
N THR A 136 2.55 20.04 -6.49
CA THR A 136 2.35 20.38 -7.92
C THR A 136 1.98 21.85 -8.15
N LYS A 137 2.43 22.76 -7.29
CA LYS A 137 2.39 24.22 -7.56
C LYS A 137 3.78 24.75 -7.86
#